data_AF-A0A8J6DQ74-F1
#
_entry.id   AF-A0A8J6DQ74-F1
#
_cell.length_a   1.000
_cell.length_b   1.000
_cell.length_c   1.000
_cell.angle_alpha   90.00
_cell.angle_beta   90.00
_cell.angle_gamma   90.00
#
_symmetry.space_group_name_H-M   'P 1'
#
loop_
_entity.id
_entity.type
_entity.pdbx_description
1 polymer ?
#
loop_
_entity_poly.entity_id
_entity_poly.type
_entity_poly.pdbx_seq_one_letter_code
_entity_poly.pdbx_strand_id
1 'polypeptide(L)'
;NDLGGDFKGVGKGSLAADKVVEEIRRRGGKAVANYDSVEAGEKVVKTALDAYGRIDIIHRVHLRGSFQVTRAAWEHMKKQKFGRIIMTSSASGIYGNFGQANYSAAKLGLLGLANTLAIEGGKNNIHCNTIAPTAGSRMTQSVLPEVRWERTIGAIIRQKNQPMTPEAVRANWKKICDFDNASKPQTIQESTGGIIGVLRKIDSDGGVSTNHTGHVTSAATSGYTSAIGHKLPPFSSAYTDLEAIMYALGVGASVKEPKDLKFIYEGSPDFSYLPTFGVIIAQKSVMGGGLAEIPGLSINFAKLLHGEQYLELYKPLPRDGKLRCEAVVADILDKGSSSVILMDVYAYSGNELICYNQFSLFIVGSGGFGGKRTSDKVKVAVAVPNRSPDAVLKDTTSPNQAALYRLSGDWNPLHIDPNFAGLAGFDKPILHGLCTFGFSARHVLQKFADNDVSRFKAIKARFAKPVYPGQTLQTEMWKEGNRIHFQTKIQETGDIVLSNGYVDLVPTSDMLAKTPSQGGELQSTLVFEEIGRRLKDVGKEVAKKVNAVFEWHITKDGDIASKWTIDLKTGSGQVYQGPAKSSADVTFTLSDEDFMEVVLGKLDPQKAFFSGRLKARGNIMLSQKLQMILKDYAKL
;
A
#
# COMPACT_ATOMS: atom_id res chain seq x y z
N ASN A 1 7.97 -25.10 45.48
CA ASN A 1 6.80 -25.63 46.17
C ASN A 1 6.86 -25.08 47.57
N ASP A 2 5.98 -24.16 47.85
CA ASP A 2 5.70 -23.77 49.23
C ASP A 2 5.26 -25.04 49.97
N LEU A 3 5.86 -25.33 51.12
CA LEU A 3 5.62 -26.55 51.88
C LEU A 3 4.28 -26.46 52.59
N GLY A 4 3.19 -26.23 51.86
CA GLY A 4 1.85 -26.07 52.45
C GLY A 4 1.78 -24.99 53.53
N GLY A 5 2.57 -23.92 53.41
CA GLY A 5 2.43 -22.74 54.25
C GLY A 5 1.10 -22.05 54.00
N ASP A 6 0.63 -21.28 54.98
CA ASP A 6 -0.50 -20.38 54.78
C ASP A 6 -0.16 -19.31 53.71
N PHE A 7 -1.14 -18.47 53.34
CA PHE A 7 -0.95 -17.40 52.35
C PHE A 7 0.11 -16.35 52.75
N LYS A 8 0.68 -16.43 53.95
CA LYS A 8 1.79 -15.60 54.44
C LYS A 8 3.13 -16.34 54.44
N GLY A 9 3.18 -17.58 53.93
CA GLY A 9 4.39 -18.40 53.84
C GLY A 9 4.81 -19.01 55.17
N VAL A 10 3.91 -19.12 56.15
CA VAL A 10 4.21 -19.70 57.47
C VAL A 10 3.64 -21.11 57.56
N GLY A 11 4.52 -22.09 57.83
CA GLY A 11 4.19 -23.51 58.01
C GLY A 11 5.01 -24.45 57.12
N LYS A 12 5.19 -25.70 57.56
CA LYS A 12 5.72 -26.81 56.73
C LYS A 12 4.79 -28.01 56.88
N GLY A 13 4.17 -28.46 55.78
CA GLY A 13 3.27 -29.60 55.74
C GLY A 13 3.44 -30.41 54.45
N SER A 14 3.65 -31.73 54.59
CA SER A 14 3.73 -32.69 53.47
C SER A 14 2.35 -33.03 52.88
N LEU A 15 1.29 -32.76 53.65
CA LEU A 15 -0.10 -33.17 53.42
C LEU A 15 -0.65 -32.79 52.05
N ALA A 16 -0.23 -31.67 51.46
CA ALA A 16 -0.72 -31.24 50.15
C ALA A 16 -0.21 -32.14 49.02
N ALA A 17 1.09 -32.48 49.03
CA ALA A 17 1.66 -33.39 48.04
C ALA A 17 1.15 -34.82 48.26
N ASP A 18 1.06 -35.27 49.51
CA ASP A 18 0.51 -36.58 49.89
C ASP A 18 -0.91 -36.80 49.34
N LYS A 19 -1.82 -35.85 49.56
CA LYS A 19 -3.21 -35.95 49.09
C LYS A 19 -3.33 -36.12 47.58
N VAL A 20 -2.51 -35.39 46.81
CA VAL A 20 -2.53 -35.47 45.34
C VAL A 20 -1.96 -36.82 44.87
N VAL A 21 -0.89 -37.30 45.51
CA VAL A 21 -0.32 -38.62 45.22
C VAL A 21 -1.32 -39.73 45.52
N GLU A 22 -2.00 -39.69 46.66
CA GLU A 22 -3.03 -40.64 47.03
C GLU A 22 -4.21 -40.62 46.04
N GLU A 23 -4.68 -39.45 45.62
CA GLU A 23 -5.75 -39.36 44.64
C GLU A 23 -5.36 -39.99 43.29
N ILE A 24 -4.15 -39.70 42.79
CA ILE A 24 -3.66 -40.27 41.53
C ILE A 24 -3.56 -41.80 41.65
N ARG A 25 -3.01 -42.32 42.76
CA ARG A 25 -2.90 -43.76 43.01
C ARG A 25 -4.27 -44.43 43.11
N ARG A 26 -5.23 -43.81 43.79
CA ARG A 26 -6.62 -44.30 43.90
C ARG A 26 -7.30 -44.40 42.53
N ARG A 27 -6.95 -43.53 41.58
CA ARG A 27 -7.45 -43.57 40.19
C ARG A 27 -6.61 -44.49 39.27
N GLY A 28 -5.73 -45.32 39.82
CA GLY A 28 -4.90 -46.28 39.08
C GLY A 28 -3.63 -45.70 38.46
N GLY A 29 -3.26 -44.46 38.79
CA GLY A 29 -2.04 -43.82 38.32
C GLY A 29 -0.81 -44.13 39.18
N LYS A 30 0.39 -43.84 38.66
CA LYS A 30 1.66 -43.93 39.41
C LYS A 30 2.14 -42.54 39.81
N ALA A 31 2.17 -42.25 41.10
CA ALA A 31 2.60 -40.96 41.66
C ALA A 31 3.64 -41.15 42.78
N VAL A 32 4.60 -40.22 42.91
CA VAL A 32 5.53 -40.08 44.04
C VAL A 32 5.50 -38.64 44.53
N ALA A 33 5.57 -38.44 45.85
CA ALA A 33 5.61 -37.11 46.44
C ALA A 33 7.07 -36.65 46.54
N ASN A 34 7.31 -35.35 46.31
CA ASN A 34 8.59 -34.72 46.58
C ASN A 34 8.35 -33.53 47.52
N TYR A 35 9.15 -33.46 48.59
CA TYR A 35 9.06 -32.43 49.65
C TYR A 35 10.24 -31.47 49.63
N ASP A 36 11.10 -31.54 48.62
CA ASP A 36 12.25 -30.67 48.52
C ASP A 36 11.81 -29.26 48.07
N SER A 37 12.56 -28.25 48.51
CA SER A 37 12.41 -26.89 47.98
C SER A 37 12.73 -26.89 46.48
N VAL A 38 12.07 -26.00 45.72
CA VAL A 38 12.40 -25.80 44.29
C VAL A 38 13.79 -25.20 44.08
N GLU A 39 14.39 -24.62 45.12
CA GLU A 39 15.78 -24.19 45.11
C GLU A 39 16.76 -25.38 45.09
N ALA A 40 16.33 -26.56 45.56
CA ALA A 40 17.07 -27.83 45.50
C ALA A 40 16.60 -28.66 44.30
N GLY A 41 16.61 -28.06 43.10
CA GLY A 41 16.06 -28.63 41.88
C GLY A 41 16.65 -30.00 41.49
N GLU A 42 17.91 -30.26 41.85
CA GLU A 42 18.58 -31.55 41.65
C GLU A 42 17.89 -32.69 42.42
N LYS A 43 17.38 -32.43 43.62
CA LYS A 43 16.66 -33.43 44.44
C LYS A 43 15.27 -33.71 43.88
N VAL A 44 14.59 -32.68 43.39
CA VAL A 44 13.30 -32.80 42.69
C VAL A 44 13.44 -33.68 41.45
N VAL A 45 14.47 -33.44 40.64
CA VAL A 45 14.77 -34.24 39.44
C VAL A 45 15.15 -35.67 39.83
N LYS A 46 15.97 -35.85 40.87
CA LYS A 46 16.36 -37.18 41.35
C LYS A 46 15.16 -38.01 41.77
N THR A 47 14.19 -37.45 42.51
CA THR A 47 12.96 -38.19 42.88
C THR A 47 12.18 -38.67 41.65
N ALA A 48 12.09 -37.86 40.59
CA ALA A 48 11.45 -38.27 39.36
C ALA A 48 12.24 -39.36 38.61
N LEU A 49 13.57 -39.27 38.60
CA LEU A 49 14.44 -40.30 38.01
C LEU A 49 14.35 -41.62 38.78
N ASP A 50 14.40 -41.59 40.11
CA ASP A 50 14.32 -42.79 40.96
C ASP A 50 12.95 -43.48 40.83
N ALA A 51 11.86 -42.70 40.76
CA ALA A 51 10.50 -43.25 40.69
C ALA A 51 10.05 -43.68 39.29
N TYR A 52 10.52 -42.99 38.24
CA TYR A 52 10.01 -43.17 36.87
C TYR A 52 11.08 -43.52 35.85
N GLY A 53 12.36 -43.52 36.25
CA GLY A 53 13.52 -43.80 35.40
C GLY A 53 13.87 -42.68 34.41
N ARG A 54 13.09 -41.59 34.34
CA ARG A 54 13.24 -40.51 33.33
C ARG A 54 12.40 -39.26 33.65
N ILE A 55 12.70 -38.15 32.97
CA ILE A 55 12.02 -36.84 33.14
C ILE A 55 11.44 -36.23 31.85
N ASP A 56 11.53 -36.91 30.71
CA ASP A 56 11.26 -36.38 29.35
C ASP A 56 9.90 -36.79 28.75
N ILE A 57 8.91 -37.17 29.58
CA ILE A 57 7.63 -37.77 29.14
C ILE A 57 6.91 -36.88 28.10
N ILE A 58 6.91 -35.57 28.30
CA ILE A 58 6.25 -34.58 27.43
C ILE A 58 6.89 -34.54 26.02
N HIS A 59 8.22 -34.56 25.93
CA HIS A 59 8.92 -34.61 24.64
C HIS A 59 8.70 -35.94 23.92
N ARG A 60 8.66 -37.05 24.68
CA ARG A 60 8.45 -38.39 24.12
C ARG A 60 7.05 -38.54 23.53
N VAL A 61 6.03 -38.05 24.22
CA VAL A 61 4.63 -38.16 23.78
C VAL A 61 4.34 -37.22 22.62
N HIS A 62 4.70 -35.95 22.74
CA HIS A 62 4.34 -34.97 21.71
C HIS A 62 5.28 -35.04 20.50
N LEU A 63 6.55 -34.68 20.66
CA LEU A 63 7.45 -34.53 19.52
C LEU A 63 7.88 -35.89 18.95
N ARG A 64 8.40 -36.79 19.79
CA ARG A 64 8.85 -38.10 19.34
C ARG A 64 7.68 -38.99 18.90
N GLY A 65 6.54 -38.91 19.57
CA GLY A 65 5.32 -39.63 19.20
C GLY A 65 4.85 -39.26 17.80
N SER A 66 4.67 -37.96 17.54
CA SER A 66 4.30 -37.47 16.20
C SER A 66 5.31 -37.87 15.14
N PHE A 67 6.62 -37.75 15.40
CA PHE A 67 7.65 -38.22 14.49
C PHE A 67 7.50 -39.71 14.15
N GLN A 68 7.33 -40.58 15.15
CA GLN A 68 7.27 -42.03 14.93
C GLN A 68 6.03 -42.44 14.14
N VAL A 69 4.87 -41.85 14.44
CA VAL A 69 3.62 -42.12 13.71
C VAL A 69 3.73 -41.65 12.27
N THR A 70 4.26 -40.44 12.06
CA THR A 70 4.48 -39.92 10.70
C THR A 70 5.47 -40.77 9.93
N ARG A 71 6.59 -41.18 10.55
CA ARG A 71 7.58 -42.06 9.92
C ARG A 71 6.96 -43.39 9.48
N ALA A 72 6.09 -43.98 10.29
CA ALA A 72 5.40 -45.21 9.95
C ALA A 72 4.42 -45.03 8.76
N ALA A 73 3.71 -43.90 8.71
CA ALA A 73 2.77 -43.61 7.62
C ALA A 73 3.43 -43.15 6.30
N TRP A 74 4.65 -42.63 6.37
CA TRP A 74 5.31 -41.90 5.29
C TRP A 74 5.44 -42.68 3.98
N GLU A 75 5.94 -43.92 4.05
CA GLU A 75 6.16 -44.74 2.85
C GLU A 75 4.85 -45.19 2.19
N HIS A 76 3.76 -45.30 2.96
CA HIS A 76 2.43 -45.56 2.40
C HIS A 76 1.92 -44.35 1.61
N MET A 77 2.03 -43.15 2.18
CA MET A 77 1.63 -41.90 1.52
C MET A 77 2.45 -41.64 0.24
N LYS A 78 3.76 -41.92 0.26
CA LYS A 78 4.64 -41.77 -0.91
C LYS A 78 4.25 -42.71 -2.05
N LYS A 79 3.96 -43.98 -1.74
CA LYS A 79 3.49 -44.96 -2.73
C LYS A 79 2.18 -44.54 -3.37
N GLN A 80 1.26 -43.98 -2.59
CA GLN A 80 -0.06 -43.55 -3.06
C GLN A 80 -0.07 -42.17 -3.75
N LYS A 81 1.05 -41.43 -3.71
CA LYS A 81 1.14 -40.04 -4.24
C LYS A 81 0.07 -39.11 -3.67
N PHE A 82 -0.31 -39.35 -2.41
CA PHE A 82 -1.27 -38.55 -1.69
C PHE A 82 -1.06 -38.70 -0.18
N GLY A 83 -0.99 -37.58 0.54
CA GLY A 83 -0.94 -37.58 1.99
C GLY A 83 -1.28 -36.21 2.58
N ARG A 84 -1.92 -36.20 3.75
CA ARG A 84 -2.21 -34.98 4.52
C ARG A 84 -1.85 -35.24 5.97
N ILE A 85 -0.95 -34.44 6.51
CA ILE A 85 -0.45 -34.58 7.88
C ILE A 85 -0.74 -33.28 8.62
N ILE A 86 -1.27 -33.39 9.83
CA ILE A 86 -1.50 -32.26 10.72
C ILE A 86 -0.70 -32.46 11.99
N MET A 87 0.12 -31.46 12.34
CA MET A 87 0.82 -31.39 13.62
C MET A 87 0.10 -30.41 14.54
N THR A 88 0.06 -30.72 15.85
CA THR A 88 -0.63 -29.88 16.84
C THR A 88 0.38 -29.16 17.73
N SER A 89 0.69 -27.91 17.42
CA SER A 89 1.46 -27.00 18.26
C SER A 89 0.58 -26.34 19.33
N SER A 90 1.00 -25.20 19.91
CA SER A 90 0.23 -24.41 20.88
C SER A 90 0.74 -22.97 20.95
N ALA A 91 -0.08 -22.07 21.50
CA ALA A 91 0.35 -20.71 21.85
C ALA A 91 1.55 -20.72 22.82
N SER A 92 1.57 -21.63 23.81
CA SER A 92 2.74 -21.81 24.68
C SER A 92 4.01 -22.17 23.91
N GLY A 93 3.89 -22.97 22.83
CA GLY A 93 5.02 -23.27 21.95
C GLY A 93 5.52 -22.04 21.19
N ILE A 94 4.61 -21.24 20.65
CA ILE A 94 4.94 -20.09 19.79
C ILE A 94 5.47 -18.90 20.59
N TYR A 95 4.80 -18.56 21.70
CA TYR A 95 5.06 -17.33 22.46
C TYR A 95 5.80 -17.57 23.78
N GLY A 96 5.90 -18.83 24.22
CA GLY A 96 6.35 -19.19 25.56
C GLY A 96 5.22 -19.09 26.60
N ASN A 97 5.35 -19.85 27.69
CA ASN A 97 4.49 -19.72 28.86
C ASN A 97 5.26 -20.12 30.13
N PHE A 98 5.01 -19.40 31.23
CA PHE A 98 5.70 -19.64 32.50
C PHE A 98 5.50 -21.08 32.99
N GLY A 99 6.57 -21.73 33.47
CA GLY A 99 6.53 -23.09 33.99
C GLY A 99 6.33 -24.20 32.95
N GLN A 100 6.29 -23.89 31.65
CA GLN A 100 5.98 -24.85 30.58
C GLN A 100 7.13 -25.06 29.58
N ALA A 101 8.39 -24.92 30.00
CA ALA A 101 9.54 -24.99 29.08
C ALA A 101 9.60 -26.31 28.26
N ASN A 102 9.38 -27.46 28.92
CA ASN A 102 9.33 -28.78 28.29
C ASN A 102 8.17 -28.95 27.29
N TYR A 103 6.99 -28.43 27.62
CA TYR A 103 5.81 -28.46 26.75
C TYR A 103 5.98 -27.52 25.55
N SER A 104 6.46 -26.29 25.80
CA SER A 104 6.69 -25.27 24.77
C SER A 104 7.75 -25.73 23.77
N ALA A 105 8.85 -26.30 24.25
CA ALA A 105 9.90 -26.88 23.40
C ALA A 105 9.37 -28.03 22.54
N ALA A 106 8.59 -28.96 23.12
CA ALA A 106 8.00 -30.06 22.37
C ALA A 106 7.00 -29.56 21.30
N LYS A 107 6.17 -28.56 21.63
CA LYS A 107 5.15 -28.01 20.73
C LYS A 107 5.72 -27.15 19.62
N LEU A 108 6.77 -26.37 19.87
CA LEU A 108 7.45 -25.63 18.81
C LEU A 108 8.32 -26.56 17.94
N GLY A 109 8.88 -27.62 18.53
CA GLY A 109 9.57 -28.68 17.77
C GLY A 109 8.68 -29.36 16.72
N LEU A 110 7.37 -29.49 16.98
CA LEU A 110 6.42 -30.02 15.99
C LEU A 110 6.27 -29.12 14.76
N LEU A 111 6.37 -27.80 14.92
CA LEU A 111 6.38 -26.86 13.79
C LEU A 111 7.64 -27.06 12.93
N GLY A 112 8.81 -27.20 13.57
CA GLY A 112 10.06 -27.51 12.87
C GLY A 112 9.98 -28.83 12.10
N LEU A 113 9.43 -29.88 12.71
CA LEU A 113 9.20 -31.17 12.05
C LEU A 113 8.26 -31.03 10.84
N ALA A 114 7.14 -30.32 11.00
CA ALA A 114 6.17 -30.11 9.93
C ALA A 114 6.76 -29.37 8.72
N ASN A 115 7.56 -28.33 8.97
CA ASN A 115 8.21 -27.54 7.92
C ASN A 115 9.08 -28.41 7.02
N THR A 116 9.89 -29.30 7.61
CA THR A 116 10.73 -30.22 6.84
C THR A 116 9.89 -31.25 6.07
N LEU A 117 8.88 -31.85 6.71
CA LEU A 117 8.02 -32.84 6.06
C LEU A 117 7.20 -32.25 4.91
N ALA A 118 6.75 -31.00 5.01
CA ALA A 118 6.04 -30.32 3.92
C ALA A 118 6.93 -30.20 2.67
N ILE A 119 8.23 -29.96 2.86
CA ILE A 119 9.22 -29.88 1.78
C ILE A 119 9.51 -31.28 1.21
N GLU A 120 9.82 -32.25 2.08
CA GLU A 120 10.13 -33.63 1.66
C GLU A 120 8.96 -34.29 0.93
N GLY A 121 7.72 -33.99 1.33
CA GLY A 121 6.50 -34.58 0.80
C GLY A 121 5.94 -33.90 -0.46
N GLY A 122 6.32 -32.65 -0.74
CA GLY A 122 5.70 -31.83 -1.79
C GLY A 122 5.72 -32.46 -3.18
N LYS A 123 6.85 -33.08 -3.57
CA LYS A 123 7.00 -33.80 -4.86
C LYS A 123 6.13 -35.06 -4.97
N ASN A 124 5.51 -35.50 -3.88
CA ASN A 124 4.65 -36.68 -3.84
C ASN A 124 3.21 -36.33 -3.43
N ASN A 125 2.81 -35.05 -3.50
CA ASN A 125 1.48 -34.56 -3.09
C ASN A 125 1.14 -34.97 -1.64
N ILE A 126 2.16 -34.93 -0.79
CA ILE A 126 2.05 -35.07 0.66
C ILE A 126 2.24 -33.69 1.26
N HIS A 127 1.19 -33.15 1.90
CA HIS A 127 1.24 -31.86 2.56
C HIS A 127 1.20 -32.04 4.08
N CYS A 128 2.05 -31.30 4.78
CA CYS A 128 2.07 -31.26 6.24
C CYS A 128 1.79 -29.84 6.71
N ASN A 129 0.78 -29.65 7.55
CA ASN A 129 0.45 -28.35 8.16
C ASN A 129 0.54 -28.45 9.68
N THR A 130 0.73 -27.31 10.35
CA THR A 130 0.69 -27.22 11.80
C THR A 130 -0.48 -26.36 12.23
N ILE A 131 -1.27 -26.84 13.19
CA ILE A 131 -2.30 -26.04 13.86
C ILE A 131 -1.82 -25.67 15.25
N ALA A 132 -2.19 -24.47 15.72
CA ALA A 132 -1.98 -24.03 17.09
C ALA A 132 -3.34 -23.75 17.72
N PRO A 133 -3.99 -24.75 18.35
CA PRO A 133 -5.32 -24.57 18.91
C PRO A 133 -5.28 -23.57 20.05
N THR A 134 -6.05 -22.49 19.93
CA THR A 134 -6.49 -21.65 21.05
C THR A 134 -7.88 -22.12 21.48
N ALA A 135 -8.29 -21.83 22.71
CA ALA A 135 -9.66 -22.08 23.16
C ALA A 135 -10.62 -21.14 22.38
N GLY A 136 -10.98 -21.54 21.17
CA GLY A 136 -11.88 -20.80 20.30
C GLY A 136 -13.32 -21.02 20.74
N SER A 137 -13.97 -19.95 21.20
CA SER A 137 -15.43 -19.93 21.30
C SER A 137 -16.02 -19.51 19.94
N ARG A 138 -17.32 -19.75 19.74
CA ARG A 138 -18.05 -19.26 18.55
C ARG A 138 -17.91 -17.73 18.36
N MET A 139 -17.58 -17.01 19.43
CA MET A 139 -17.39 -15.56 19.48
C MET A 139 -16.01 -15.09 18.99
N THR A 140 -15.01 -15.97 18.92
CA THR A 140 -13.62 -15.61 18.55
C THR A 140 -13.21 -16.11 17.17
N GLN A 141 -14.11 -16.77 16.42
CA GLN A 141 -13.81 -17.41 15.13
C GLN A 141 -13.43 -16.41 14.02
N SER A 142 -13.96 -15.19 14.07
CA SER A 142 -13.64 -14.12 13.09
C SER A 142 -12.43 -13.26 13.47
N VAL A 143 -11.82 -13.51 14.65
CA VAL A 143 -10.83 -12.61 15.25
C VAL A 143 -9.43 -13.24 15.32
N LEU A 144 -9.29 -14.54 15.05
CA LEU A 144 -8.02 -15.24 15.16
C LEU A 144 -7.19 -15.06 13.87
N PRO A 145 -6.04 -14.36 13.92
CA PRO A 145 -5.22 -14.10 12.73
C PRO A 145 -4.42 -15.33 12.30
N GLU A 146 -4.11 -15.41 11.01
CA GLU A 146 -3.09 -16.33 10.49
C GLU A 146 -1.71 -15.92 11.01
N VAL A 147 -0.90 -16.89 11.46
CA VAL A 147 0.43 -16.65 12.02
C VAL A 147 1.50 -17.11 11.04
N ARG A 148 2.49 -16.25 10.77
CA ARG A 148 3.69 -16.57 9.99
C ARG A 148 4.93 -15.96 10.65
N TRP A 149 6.09 -16.53 10.35
CA TRP A 149 7.36 -15.93 10.76
C TRP A 149 7.70 -14.74 9.87
N GLU A 150 8.18 -13.67 10.51
CA GLU A 150 8.76 -12.51 9.86
C GLU A 150 10.22 -12.39 10.29
N ARG A 151 11.06 -11.85 9.40
CA ARG A 151 12.49 -11.63 9.65
C ARG A 151 12.82 -10.18 9.37
N THR A 152 13.40 -9.48 10.34
CA THR A 152 13.94 -8.13 10.14
C THR A 152 14.94 -8.09 8.99
N ILE A 153 15.13 -6.92 8.38
CA ILE A 153 16.16 -6.76 7.34
C ILE A 153 17.58 -6.82 7.95
N GLY A 154 17.67 -6.62 9.27
CA GLY A 154 18.92 -6.64 10.03
C GLY A 154 19.78 -5.41 9.77
N ALA A 155 21.03 -5.45 10.23
CA ALA A 155 22.00 -4.39 10.03
C ALA A 155 23.38 -4.97 9.71
N ILE A 156 24.15 -4.27 8.88
CA ILE A 156 25.57 -4.55 8.69
C ILE A 156 26.32 -3.95 9.88
N ILE A 157 26.95 -4.81 10.68
CA ILE A 157 27.56 -4.46 11.97
C ILE A 157 29.09 -4.47 11.94
N ARG A 158 29.70 -4.70 10.78
CA ARG A 158 31.16 -4.66 10.58
C ARG A 158 31.50 -4.19 9.17
N GLN A 159 32.70 -3.63 9.03
CA GLN A 159 33.31 -3.30 7.75
C GLN A 159 34.24 -4.43 7.27
N LYS A 160 34.72 -4.29 6.03
CA LYS A 160 35.75 -5.17 5.46
C LYS A 160 37.01 -5.13 6.34
N ASN A 161 37.52 -6.31 6.69
CA ASN A 161 38.72 -6.49 7.54
C ASN A 161 38.64 -5.94 8.97
N GLN A 162 37.45 -5.61 9.49
CA GLN A 162 37.25 -5.28 10.91
C GLN A 162 36.50 -6.38 11.65
N PRO A 163 36.87 -6.67 12.91
CA PRO A 163 36.14 -7.62 13.74
C PRO A 163 34.75 -7.09 14.11
N MET A 164 33.79 -7.99 14.28
CA MET A 164 32.50 -7.64 14.87
C MET A 164 32.70 -7.41 16.38
N THR A 165 32.31 -6.23 16.88
CA THR A 165 32.39 -5.91 18.31
C THR A 165 31.02 -5.89 18.97
N PRO A 166 30.91 -6.22 20.27
CA PRO A 166 29.67 -6.07 21.03
C PRO A 166 29.09 -4.65 20.99
N GLU A 167 29.95 -3.62 20.96
CA GLU A 167 29.55 -2.21 20.92
C GLU A 167 28.90 -1.85 19.58
N ALA A 168 29.40 -2.39 18.47
CA ALA A 168 28.81 -2.19 17.15
C ALA A 168 27.43 -2.86 17.03
N VAL A 169 27.28 -4.04 17.65
CA VAL A 169 25.97 -4.72 17.77
C VAL A 169 25.00 -3.86 18.58
N ARG A 170 25.43 -3.36 19.75
CA ARG A 170 24.62 -2.49 20.62
C ARG A 170 24.19 -1.21 19.89
N ALA A 171 25.11 -0.55 19.19
CA ALA A 171 24.82 0.69 18.45
C ALA A 171 23.78 0.50 17.34
N ASN A 172 23.68 -0.71 16.77
CA ASN A 172 22.73 -1.05 15.72
C ASN A 172 21.53 -1.87 16.21
N TRP A 173 21.39 -2.10 17.53
CA TRP A 173 20.39 -2.99 18.09
C TRP A 173 18.96 -2.64 17.67
N LYS A 174 18.64 -1.33 17.67
CA LYS A 174 17.33 -0.84 17.20
C LYS A 174 17.03 -1.25 15.75
N LYS A 175 18.01 -1.15 14.86
CA LYS A 175 17.87 -1.56 13.44
C LYS A 175 17.82 -3.08 13.28
N ILE A 176 18.58 -3.83 14.08
CA ILE A 176 18.56 -5.30 14.09
C ILE A 176 17.18 -5.82 14.47
N CYS A 177 16.52 -5.16 15.42
CA CYS A 177 15.20 -5.50 15.93
C CYS A 177 14.04 -4.77 15.22
N ASP A 178 14.30 -4.08 14.10
CA ASP A 178 13.29 -3.32 13.38
C ASP A 178 12.45 -4.23 12.44
N PHE A 179 11.15 -4.30 12.73
CA PHE A 179 10.17 -5.09 11.96
C PHE A 179 9.31 -4.24 11.00
N ASP A 180 9.49 -2.92 10.93
CA ASP A 180 8.64 -2.03 10.12
C ASP A 180 8.70 -2.36 8.60
N ASN A 181 9.79 -2.99 8.16
CA ASN A 181 9.99 -3.45 6.78
C ASN A 181 10.44 -4.93 6.71
N ALA A 182 9.85 -5.79 7.56
CA ALA A 182 10.27 -7.19 7.67
C ALA A 182 10.05 -8.02 6.38
N SER A 183 11.00 -8.92 6.13
CA SER A 183 10.96 -9.93 5.07
C SER A 183 10.23 -11.21 5.52
N LYS A 184 9.69 -11.98 4.56
CA LYS A 184 8.88 -13.19 4.82
C LYS A 184 9.44 -14.40 4.04
N PRO A 185 10.70 -14.81 4.30
CA PRO A 185 11.31 -15.92 3.57
C PRO A 185 10.48 -17.19 3.78
N GLN A 186 10.08 -17.83 2.68
CA GLN A 186 9.31 -19.07 2.67
C GLN A 186 10.22 -20.30 2.57
N THR A 187 11.47 -20.11 2.17
CA THR A 187 12.45 -21.19 1.98
C THR A 187 13.81 -20.85 2.61
N ILE A 188 14.63 -21.88 2.86
CA ILE A 188 16.00 -21.72 3.34
C ILE A 188 16.83 -20.93 2.30
N GLN A 189 16.58 -21.16 1.01
CA GLN A 189 17.26 -20.50 -0.10
C GLN A 189 17.00 -19.00 -0.10
N GLU A 190 15.74 -18.57 0.10
CA GLU A 190 15.39 -17.15 0.25
C GLU A 190 16.02 -16.52 1.50
N SER A 191 16.08 -17.27 2.61
CA SER A 191 16.72 -16.81 3.84
C SER A 191 18.22 -16.58 3.63
N THR A 192 18.93 -17.53 3.03
CA THR A 192 20.39 -17.49 2.82
C THR A 192 20.80 -16.55 1.67
N GLY A 193 19.97 -16.40 0.64
CA GLY A 193 20.23 -15.50 -0.49
C GLY A 193 20.42 -14.03 -0.07
N GLY A 194 19.72 -13.58 0.98
CA GLY A 194 19.89 -12.24 1.55
C GLY A 194 21.29 -11.99 2.14
N ILE A 195 21.94 -13.04 2.69
CA ILE A 195 23.28 -12.95 3.28
C ILE A 195 24.34 -12.71 2.20
N ILE A 196 24.21 -13.37 1.05
CA ILE A 196 25.12 -13.20 -0.10
C ILE A 196 25.04 -11.76 -0.64
N GLY A 197 23.83 -11.19 -0.69
CA GLY A 197 23.63 -9.78 -1.08
C GLY A 197 24.30 -8.80 -0.11
N VAL A 198 24.26 -9.08 1.19
CA VAL A 198 24.92 -8.28 2.22
C VAL A 198 26.45 -8.40 2.13
N LEU A 199 26.98 -9.60 1.93
CA LEU A 199 28.43 -9.81 1.78
C LEU A 199 28.99 -9.07 0.55
N ARG A 200 28.26 -9.06 -0.58
CA ARG A 200 28.63 -8.26 -1.75
C ARG A 200 28.68 -6.76 -1.47
N LYS A 201 27.79 -6.24 -0.61
CA LYS A 201 27.82 -4.83 -0.18
C LYS A 201 29.05 -4.52 0.69
N ILE A 202 29.43 -5.44 1.57
CA ILE A 202 30.66 -5.29 2.39
C ILE A 202 31.91 -5.32 1.49
N ASP A 203 31.88 -6.07 0.38
CA ASP A 203 33.00 -6.14 -0.55
C ASP A 203 33.12 -4.93 -1.50
N SER A 204 32.01 -4.24 -1.79
CA SER A 204 31.95 -3.09 -2.70
C SER A 204 32.26 -1.73 -2.06
N ASP A 205 32.08 -1.58 -0.74
CA ASP A 205 32.28 -0.30 -0.05
C ASP A 205 33.75 -0.13 0.39
N GLY A 206 34.54 0.49 -0.49
CA GLY A 206 35.91 0.93 -0.19
C GLY A 206 35.94 2.14 0.75
N GLY A 207 36.51 1.92 1.94
CA GLY A 207 37.07 2.85 2.95
C GLY A 207 36.69 4.34 2.97
N VAL A 208 36.14 4.78 4.11
CA VAL A 208 36.26 6.18 4.58
C VAL A 208 36.92 6.18 5.96
N SER A 209 37.97 7.01 6.06
CA SER A 209 38.96 7.13 7.14
C SER A 209 38.42 7.73 8.44
N THR A 210 39.03 7.33 9.56
CA THR A 210 38.79 7.82 10.92
C THR A 210 39.52 9.14 11.20
N ASN A 211 38.75 10.15 11.65
CA ASN A 211 39.05 11.39 12.38
C ASN A 211 40.51 11.86 12.59
N HIS A 212 40.75 13.16 12.34
CA HIS A 212 41.56 14.00 13.23
C HIS A 212 41.04 15.45 13.27
N THR A 213 41.00 16.00 14.49
CA THR A 213 40.84 17.42 14.81
C THR A 213 41.94 18.27 14.17
N GLY A 214 41.56 19.27 13.36
CA GLY A 214 42.48 20.24 12.78
C GLY A 214 41.75 21.22 11.86
N HIS A 215 41.77 22.50 12.24
CA HIS A 215 41.45 23.72 11.50
C HIS A 215 40.52 23.70 10.27
N VAL A 216 39.47 24.51 10.42
CA VAL A 216 38.54 25.03 9.40
C VAL A 216 39.30 25.59 8.19
N THR A 217 39.20 24.92 7.04
CA THR A 217 38.95 25.51 5.71
C THR A 217 38.80 24.41 4.64
N SER A 218 37.78 24.54 3.78
CA SER A 218 37.62 23.92 2.43
C SER A 218 37.13 22.47 2.24
N ALA A 219 36.36 21.86 3.16
CA ALA A 219 35.83 20.49 2.96
C ALA A 219 34.31 20.36 2.69
N ALA A 220 33.53 21.45 2.66
CA ALA A 220 32.07 21.37 2.53
C ALA A 220 31.56 21.01 1.11
N THR A 221 32.37 21.21 0.06
CA THR A 221 31.95 21.04 -1.34
C THR A 221 31.80 19.57 -1.77
N SER A 222 32.48 18.63 -1.10
CA SER A 222 32.51 17.22 -1.50
C SER A 222 31.24 16.45 -1.12
N GLY A 223 30.64 16.73 0.04
CA GLY A 223 29.45 16.04 0.54
C GLY A 223 28.21 16.25 -0.34
N TYR A 224 27.91 17.50 -0.72
CA TYR A 224 26.75 17.82 -1.56
C TYR A 224 26.86 17.21 -2.97
N THR A 225 28.06 17.19 -3.56
CA THR A 225 28.27 16.60 -4.89
C THR A 225 28.12 15.08 -4.87
N SER A 226 28.58 14.42 -3.80
CA SER A 226 28.40 12.96 -3.63
C SER A 226 26.95 12.52 -3.39
N ALA A 227 26.09 13.44 -2.92
CA ALA A 227 24.67 13.17 -2.71
C ALA A 227 23.85 13.20 -4.01
N ILE A 228 24.33 13.85 -5.07
CA ILE A 228 23.60 13.92 -6.35
C ILE A 228 23.55 12.53 -6.99
N GLY A 229 22.35 12.08 -7.34
CA GLY A 229 22.09 10.74 -7.86
C GLY A 229 21.97 9.66 -6.77
N HIS A 230 22.12 10.02 -5.49
CA HIS A 230 21.94 9.09 -4.39
C HIS A 230 20.50 8.56 -4.36
N LYS A 231 20.37 7.23 -4.38
CA LYS A 231 19.08 6.54 -4.27
C LYS A 231 18.81 6.20 -2.81
N LEU A 232 17.68 6.65 -2.29
CA LEU A 232 17.23 6.29 -0.96
C LEU A 232 16.71 4.84 -0.96
N PRO A 233 16.70 4.16 0.20
CA PRO A 233 16.06 2.86 0.35
C PRO A 233 14.62 2.87 -0.19
N PRO A 234 14.23 1.90 -1.02
CA PRO A 234 12.87 1.84 -1.52
C PRO A 234 11.91 1.57 -0.37
N PHE A 235 10.72 2.16 -0.45
CA PHE A 235 9.66 1.98 0.54
C PHE A 235 8.36 1.57 -0.15
N SER A 236 7.40 1.06 0.62
CA SER A 236 6.05 0.80 0.12
C SER A 236 5.06 1.74 0.80
N SER A 237 4.14 2.27 0.01
CA SER A 237 2.97 3.03 0.46
C SER A 237 1.74 2.19 0.13
N ALA A 238 1.01 1.80 1.16
CA ALA A 238 -0.28 1.12 1.03
C ALA A 238 -1.37 2.08 1.51
N TYR A 239 -2.50 2.07 0.82
CA TYR A 239 -3.67 2.86 1.16
C TYR A 239 -4.93 2.10 0.72
N THR A 240 -6.05 2.52 1.30
CA THR A 240 -7.40 2.07 0.98
C THR A 240 -8.26 3.26 0.58
N ASP A 241 -9.55 3.00 0.34
CA ASP A 241 -10.55 4.05 0.12
C ASP A 241 -10.57 5.06 1.30
N LEU A 242 -10.30 4.62 2.53
CA LEU A 242 -10.29 5.45 3.74
C LEU A 242 -9.26 6.58 3.65
N GLU A 243 -8.00 6.27 3.33
CA GLU A 243 -6.93 7.27 3.25
C GLU A 243 -7.20 8.26 2.10
N ALA A 244 -7.77 7.79 1.00
CA ALA A 244 -8.13 8.64 -0.13
C ALA A 244 -9.29 9.60 0.18
N ILE A 245 -10.33 9.12 0.88
CA ILE A 245 -11.45 9.94 1.36
C ILE A 245 -10.96 10.96 2.39
N MET A 246 -10.13 10.52 3.34
CA MET A 246 -9.55 11.39 4.35
C MET A 246 -8.71 12.51 3.73
N TYR A 247 -7.92 12.17 2.70
CA TYR A 247 -7.21 13.16 1.90
C TYR A 247 -8.18 14.11 1.19
N ALA A 248 -9.21 13.60 0.52
CA ALA A 248 -10.18 14.41 -0.20
C ALA A 248 -10.86 15.45 0.71
N LEU A 249 -11.32 15.03 1.89
CA LEU A 249 -11.85 15.91 2.92
C LEU A 249 -10.78 16.90 3.43
N GLY A 250 -9.56 16.42 3.65
CA GLY A 250 -8.42 17.21 4.09
C GLY A 250 -7.98 18.29 3.10
N VAL A 251 -8.31 18.15 1.82
CA VAL A 251 -8.09 19.18 0.81
C VAL A 251 -9.35 19.95 0.44
N GLY A 252 -10.48 19.71 1.11
CA GLY A 252 -11.69 20.55 1.01
C GLY A 252 -12.84 19.97 0.19
N ALA A 253 -12.78 18.72 -0.26
CA ALA A 253 -13.94 18.08 -0.88
C ALA A 253 -15.10 18.07 0.13
N SER A 254 -16.32 18.36 -0.33
CA SER A 254 -17.46 18.50 0.56
C SER A 254 -18.72 17.85 0.00
N VAL A 255 -19.48 17.15 0.85
CA VAL A 255 -20.80 16.63 0.48
C VAL A 255 -21.83 17.73 0.17
N LYS A 256 -21.52 18.99 0.48
CA LYS A 256 -22.31 20.15 0.05
C LYS A 256 -22.27 20.36 -1.46
N GLU A 257 -21.20 19.92 -2.12
CA GLU A 257 -21.06 19.88 -3.57
C GLU A 257 -21.40 18.45 -4.03
N PRO A 258 -22.58 18.20 -4.64
CA PRO A 258 -22.97 16.85 -5.03
C PRO A 258 -21.96 16.15 -5.96
N LYS A 259 -21.23 16.92 -6.79
CA LYS A 259 -20.18 16.37 -7.66
C LYS A 259 -18.95 15.86 -6.91
N ASP A 260 -18.76 16.24 -5.65
CA ASP A 260 -17.65 15.75 -4.81
C ASP A 260 -17.97 14.41 -4.13
N LEU A 261 -19.22 13.93 -4.18
CA LEU A 261 -19.57 12.64 -3.59
C LEU A 261 -18.73 11.48 -4.15
N LYS A 262 -18.28 11.60 -5.41
CA LYS A 262 -17.36 10.64 -6.04
C LYS A 262 -15.96 10.59 -5.41
N PHE A 263 -15.59 11.53 -4.55
CA PHE A 263 -14.30 11.53 -3.84
C PHE A 263 -14.45 11.17 -2.35
N ILE A 264 -15.69 11.13 -1.85
CA ILE A 264 -15.98 11.03 -0.40
C ILE A 264 -16.73 9.75 -0.05
N TYR A 265 -17.49 9.17 -0.98
CA TYR A 265 -18.27 7.97 -0.74
C TYR A 265 -17.81 6.81 -1.63
N GLU A 266 -17.19 5.80 -1.02
CA GLU A 266 -16.65 4.61 -1.66
C GLU A 266 -17.71 3.79 -2.43
N GLY A 267 -18.98 3.90 -2.02
CA GLY A 267 -20.12 3.27 -2.69
C GLY A 267 -20.61 4.02 -3.94
N SER A 268 -20.13 5.25 -4.20
CA SER A 268 -20.49 6.01 -5.40
C SER A 268 -20.06 5.24 -6.66
N PRO A 269 -20.91 5.16 -7.71
CA PRO A 269 -20.60 4.43 -8.94
C PRO A 269 -19.33 4.97 -9.62
N ASP A 270 -19.08 6.28 -9.51
CA ASP A 270 -17.93 6.96 -10.10
C ASP A 270 -16.80 7.20 -9.08
N PHE A 271 -16.79 6.47 -7.96
CA PHE A 271 -15.84 6.76 -6.89
C PHE A 271 -14.39 6.70 -7.41
N SER A 272 -13.65 7.77 -7.15
CA SER A 272 -12.35 8.05 -7.73
C SER A 272 -11.47 8.73 -6.68
N TYR A 273 -10.16 8.62 -6.84
CA TYR A 273 -9.24 9.37 -5.98
C TYR A 273 -8.86 10.69 -6.62
N LEU A 274 -8.78 11.74 -5.81
CA LEU A 274 -8.24 13.01 -6.27
C LEU A 274 -6.80 12.79 -6.80
N PRO A 275 -6.46 13.29 -7.99
CA PRO A 275 -5.15 13.06 -8.61
C PRO A 275 -3.96 13.41 -7.71
N THR A 276 -4.06 14.50 -6.95
CA THR A 276 -3.01 14.98 -6.06
C THR A 276 -2.78 14.11 -4.82
N PHE A 277 -3.62 13.10 -4.57
CA PHE A 277 -3.32 12.04 -3.61
C PHE A 277 -2.00 11.31 -3.98
N GLY A 278 -1.60 11.34 -5.25
CA GLY A 278 -0.31 10.86 -5.72
C GLY A 278 0.91 11.50 -5.04
N VAL A 279 0.76 12.70 -4.47
CA VAL A 279 1.81 13.35 -3.67
C VAL A 279 1.98 12.65 -2.32
N ILE A 280 0.88 12.30 -1.65
CA ILE A 280 0.89 11.63 -0.34
C ILE A 280 1.63 10.30 -0.41
N ILE A 281 1.38 9.52 -1.47
CA ILE A 281 2.03 8.25 -1.74
C ILE A 281 3.56 8.38 -1.72
N ALA A 282 4.10 9.45 -2.31
CA ALA A 282 5.53 9.70 -2.44
C ALA A 282 6.14 10.45 -1.23
N GLN A 283 5.33 11.21 -0.48
CA GLN A 283 5.75 12.11 0.59
C GLN A 283 6.49 11.40 1.73
N LYS A 284 6.25 10.11 1.96
CA LYS A 284 6.90 9.33 3.04
C LYS A 284 8.43 9.36 2.96
N SER A 285 9.02 9.44 1.76
CA SER A 285 10.48 9.60 1.59
C SER A 285 11.04 10.91 2.15
N VAL A 286 10.25 11.97 2.11
CA VAL A 286 10.63 13.32 2.58
C VAL A 286 10.43 13.44 4.09
N MET A 287 9.39 12.79 4.63
CA MET A 287 8.94 13.00 6.02
C MET A 287 9.28 11.88 7.00
N GLY A 288 9.58 10.67 6.51
CA GLY A 288 9.89 9.49 7.33
C GLY A 288 11.36 9.37 7.73
N GLY A 289 12.12 10.47 7.74
CA GLY A 289 13.57 10.45 8.01
C GLY A 289 14.47 10.16 6.81
N GLY A 290 13.91 9.90 5.63
CA GLY A 290 14.70 9.59 4.41
C GLY A 290 15.71 10.68 4.02
N LEU A 291 15.42 11.95 4.33
CA LEU A 291 16.39 13.04 4.15
C LEU A 291 17.62 12.94 5.06
N ALA A 292 17.47 12.34 6.25
CA ALA A 292 18.60 12.09 7.16
C ALA A 292 19.48 10.92 6.71
N GLU A 293 19.01 10.12 5.75
CA GLU A 293 19.77 9.00 5.19
C GLU A 293 20.71 9.42 4.06
N ILE A 294 20.64 10.68 3.59
CA ILE A 294 21.47 11.17 2.50
C ILE A 294 22.91 11.39 3.01
N PRO A 295 23.91 10.63 2.51
CA PRO A 295 25.27 10.73 2.98
C PRO A 295 25.86 12.13 2.74
N GLY A 296 26.56 12.67 3.74
CA GLY A 296 27.24 13.96 3.61
C GLY A 296 26.37 15.20 3.78
N LEU A 297 25.06 15.04 4.03
CA LEU A 297 24.15 16.15 4.33
C LEU A 297 23.76 16.16 5.81
N SER A 298 23.91 17.32 6.45
CA SER A 298 23.34 17.59 7.78
C SER A 298 22.19 18.58 7.62
N ILE A 299 20.96 18.07 7.64
CA ILE A 299 19.76 18.87 7.41
C ILE A 299 19.09 19.18 8.74
N ASN A 300 18.99 20.48 9.06
CA ASN A 300 18.12 20.92 10.15
C ASN A 300 16.68 21.01 9.62
N PHE A 301 15.85 20.02 9.99
CA PHE A 301 14.45 19.94 9.57
C PHE A 301 13.61 21.16 9.99
N ALA A 302 13.98 21.89 11.04
CA ALA A 302 13.29 23.13 11.44
C ALA A 302 13.51 24.28 10.44
N LYS A 303 14.52 24.18 9.57
CA LYS A 303 14.82 25.15 8.50
C LYS A 303 14.46 24.64 7.11
N LEU A 304 13.83 23.47 7.03
CA LEU A 304 13.38 22.84 5.79
C LEU A 304 12.02 23.41 5.40
N LEU A 305 11.98 24.09 4.26
CA LEU A 305 10.76 24.59 3.64
C LEU A 305 10.47 23.80 2.37
N HIS A 306 9.19 23.60 2.07
CA HIS A 306 8.77 23.05 0.79
C HIS A 306 8.60 24.20 -0.21
N GLY A 307 9.51 24.31 -1.19
CA GLY A 307 9.55 25.43 -2.13
C GLY A 307 8.70 25.23 -3.39
N GLU A 308 8.74 24.05 -4.00
CA GLU A 308 7.93 23.73 -5.19
C GLU A 308 7.54 22.24 -5.20
N GLN A 309 6.39 21.94 -5.80
CA GLN A 309 5.91 20.57 -6.01
C GLN A 309 5.61 20.34 -7.49
N TYR A 310 6.02 19.18 -8.00
CA TYR A 310 5.54 18.61 -9.25
C TYR A 310 4.96 17.21 -9.02
N LEU A 311 3.87 16.89 -9.71
CA LEU A 311 3.30 15.56 -9.80
C LEU A 311 2.93 15.27 -11.26
N GLU A 312 3.24 14.07 -11.74
CA GLU A 312 2.77 13.54 -13.01
C GLU A 312 2.18 12.15 -12.80
N LEU A 313 0.97 11.94 -13.33
CA LEU A 313 0.27 10.66 -13.36
C LEU A 313 0.45 10.04 -14.74
N TYR A 314 1.09 8.88 -14.78
CA TYR A 314 1.20 8.05 -15.97
C TYR A 314 -0.05 7.18 -16.15
N LYS A 315 -0.68 6.81 -15.03
CA LYS A 315 -1.96 6.11 -14.93
C LYS A 315 -2.78 6.67 -13.76
N PRO A 316 -4.12 6.54 -13.79
CA PRO A 316 -4.94 6.79 -12.62
C PRO A 316 -4.48 5.99 -11.40
N LEU A 317 -4.65 6.55 -10.20
CA LEU A 317 -4.28 5.88 -8.96
C LEU A 317 -5.17 4.64 -8.74
N PRO A 318 -4.60 3.44 -8.53
CA PRO A 318 -5.38 2.22 -8.33
C PRO A 318 -6.07 2.24 -6.97
N ARG A 319 -7.26 1.61 -6.87
CA ARG A 319 -8.02 1.53 -5.62
C ARG A 319 -7.36 0.66 -4.53
N ASP A 320 -6.85 -0.50 -4.91
CA ASP A 320 -6.07 -1.38 -4.03
C ASP A 320 -4.58 -1.11 -4.27
N GLY A 321 -4.08 -0.04 -3.64
CA GLY A 321 -2.80 0.55 -4.01
C GLY A 321 -1.71 0.27 -3.01
N LYS A 322 -1.11 -0.92 -3.07
CA LYS A 322 0.24 -1.11 -2.53
C LYS A 322 1.26 -0.72 -3.59
N LEU A 323 1.76 0.51 -3.49
CA LEU A 323 2.74 1.06 -4.43
C LEU A 323 4.15 1.01 -3.85
N ARG A 324 5.09 0.52 -4.65
CA ARG A 324 6.52 0.54 -4.35
C ARG A 324 7.08 1.87 -4.82
N CYS A 325 7.76 2.59 -3.94
CA CYS A 325 8.31 3.91 -4.20
C CYS A 325 9.84 3.87 -4.19
N GLU A 326 10.45 4.57 -5.14
CA GLU A 326 11.90 4.77 -5.23
C GLU A 326 12.19 6.27 -5.25
N ALA A 327 13.00 6.74 -4.29
CA ALA A 327 13.37 8.15 -4.18
C ALA A 327 14.85 8.35 -4.55
N VAL A 328 15.14 9.46 -5.24
CA VAL A 328 16.48 9.80 -5.73
C VAL A 328 16.72 11.29 -5.55
N VAL A 329 17.86 11.67 -5.00
CA VAL A 329 18.34 13.06 -5.00
C VAL A 329 18.72 13.41 -6.44
N ALA A 330 17.80 14.06 -7.16
CA ALA A 330 18.02 14.44 -8.56
C ALA A 330 19.15 15.47 -8.66
N ASP A 331 19.15 16.46 -7.78
CA ASP A 331 20.13 17.54 -7.79
C ASP A 331 20.18 18.32 -6.47
N ILE A 332 21.24 19.10 -6.28
CA ILE A 332 21.36 20.07 -5.18
C ILE A 332 21.85 21.41 -5.74
N LEU A 333 21.12 22.48 -5.45
CA LEU A 333 21.40 23.83 -5.95
C LEU A 333 21.82 24.75 -4.82
N ASP A 334 22.75 25.64 -5.12
CA ASP A 334 23.14 26.73 -4.22
C ASP A 334 22.37 28.00 -4.60
N LYS A 335 21.63 28.57 -3.66
CA LYS A 335 20.87 29.81 -3.81
C LYS A 335 21.51 30.98 -3.06
N GLY A 336 22.79 30.90 -2.71
CA GLY A 336 23.51 31.91 -1.96
C GLY A 336 23.46 31.61 -0.47
N SER A 337 22.48 32.14 0.26
CA SER A 337 22.35 31.86 1.70
C SER A 337 21.67 30.50 2.00
N SER A 338 21.06 29.87 1.00
CA SER A 338 20.22 28.68 1.16
C SER A 338 20.53 27.65 0.09
N SER A 339 20.15 26.40 0.32
CA SER A 339 20.26 25.33 -0.67
C SER A 339 18.89 24.81 -1.10
N VAL A 340 18.83 24.17 -2.27
CA VAL A 340 17.65 23.44 -2.75
C VAL A 340 18.03 22.01 -3.03
N ILE A 341 17.32 21.06 -2.45
CA ILE A 341 17.41 19.64 -2.80
C ILE A 341 16.22 19.31 -3.72
N LEU A 342 16.51 18.81 -4.92
CA LEU A 342 15.51 18.24 -5.81
C LEU A 342 15.43 16.74 -5.55
N MET A 343 14.28 16.29 -5.05
CA MET A 343 14.03 14.88 -4.77
C MET A 343 13.00 14.33 -5.75
N ASP A 344 13.43 13.42 -6.62
CA ASP A 344 12.56 12.67 -7.51
C ASP A 344 12.05 11.42 -6.80
N VAL A 345 10.75 11.13 -6.91
CA VAL A 345 10.15 9.93 -6.33
C VAL A 345 9.22 9.28 -7.34
N TYR A 346 9.48 8.01 -7.65
CA TYR A 346 8.74 7.21 -8.62
C TYR A 346 7.93 6.15 -7.88
N ALA A 347 6.62 6.05 -8.13
CA ALA A 347 5.74 5.07 -7.51
C ALA A 347 5.22 4.05 -8.54
N TYR A 348 5.37 2.77 -8.22
CA TYR A 348 5.10 1.65 -9.11
C TYR A 348 4.03 0.70 -8.54
N SER A 349 3.12 0.23 -9.40
CA SER A 349 2.27 -0.93 -9.15
C SER A 349 2.84 -2.13 -9.91
N GLY A 350 3.42 -3.09 -9.20
CA GLY A 350 4.26 -4.11 -9.83
C GLY A 350 5.42 -3.48 -10.61
N ASN A 351 5.41 -3.64 -11.93
CA ASN A 351 6.40 -3.04 -12.84
C ASN A 351 5.91 -1.76 -13.54
N GLU A 352 4.64 -1.37 -13.34
CA GLU A 352 4.06 -0.22 -14.01
C GLU A 352 4.29 1.06 -13.21
N LEU A 353 4.86 2.08 -13.84
CA LEU A 353 4.97 3.42 -13.24
C LEU A 353 3.59 4.06 -13.19
N ILE A 354 3.14 4.43 -12.00
CA ILE A 354 1.83 5.05 -11.77
C ILE A 354 1.98 6.56 -11.69
N CYS A 355 2.87 7.05 -10.82
CA CYS A 355 3.12 8.47 -10.68
C CYS A 355 4.58 8.79 -10.41
N TYR A 356 4.95 10.01 -10.77
CA TYR A 356 6.24 10.62 -10.51
C TYR A 356 6.03 11.93 -9.77
N ASN A 357 6.80 12.15 -8.72
CA ASN A 357 6.80 13.37 -7.94
C ASN A 357 8.20 13.99 -7.94
N GLN A 358 8.27 15.32 -7.99
CA GLN A 358 9.50 16.05 -7.70
C GLN A 358 9.23 17.05 -6.58
N PHE A 359 9.85 16.81 -5.43
CA PHE A 359 9.84 17.70 -4.28
C PHE A 359 11.04 18.64 -4.39
N SER A 360 10.79 19.95 -4.36
CA SER A 360 11.84 20.97 -4.28
C SER A 360 11.91 21.49 -2.85
N LEU A 361 12.93 21.06 -2.13
CA LEU A 361 13.09 21.30 -0.71
C LEU A 361 14.12 22.40 -0.49
N PHE A 362 13.70 23.51 0.11
CA PHE A 362 14.53 24.69 0.34
C PHE A 362 15.03 24.70 1.79
N ILE A 363 16.35 24.68 1.99
CA ILE A 363 16.95 24.64 3.32
C ILE A 363 17.59 26.00 3.61
N VAL A 364 16.97 26.74 4.54
CA VAL A 364 17.41 28.08 4.90
C VAL A 364 18.76 28.02 5.63
N GLY A 365 19.73 28.84 5.20
CA GLY A 365 21.03 28.95 5.86
C GLY A 365 22.03 27.85 5.47
N SER A 366 21.68 26.95 4.54
CA SER A 366 22.53 25.83 4.10
C SER A 366 23.17 26.05 2.72
N GLY A 367 23.20 27.30 2.22
CA GLY A 367 23.85 27.65 0.95
C GLY A 367 25.32 28.08 1.12
N GLY A 368 25.89 28.64 0.06
CA GLY A 368 27.20 29.31 0.10
C GLY A 368 28.38 28.39 -0.15
N PHE A 369 28.09 27.19 -0.69
CA PHE A 369 29.08 26.18 -1.04
C PHE A 369 29.56 26.30 -2.50
N GLY A 370 29.10 27.30 -3.25
CA GLY A 370 29.55 27.57 -4.62
C GLY A 370 28.97 26.61 -5.67
N GLY A 371 27.83 25.97 -5.37
CA GLY A 371 27.14 25.07 -6.29
C GLY A 371 26.42 25.79 -7.44
N LYS A 372 25.92 25.02 -8.41
CA LYS A 372 25.14 25.57 -9.51
C LYS A 372 23.80 26.16 -9.01
N ARG A 373 23.36 27.25 -9.64
CA ARG A 373 22.10 27.94 -9.28
C ARG A 373 20.87 27.34 -9.95
N THR A 374 21.04 26.60 -11.04
CA THR A 374 19.97 26.02 -11.86
C THR A 374 20.26 24.55 -12.14
N SER A 375 19.23 23.80 -12.51
CA SER A 375 19.34 22.40 -12.92
C SER A 375 18.42 22.15 -14.11
N ASP A 376 18.90 21.36 -15.05
CA ASP A 376 18.15 20.80 -16.17
C ASP A 376 17.18 19.69 -15.75
N LYS A 377 17.35 19.13 -14.55
CA LYS A 377 16.46 18.10 -13.98
C LYS A 377 15.20 18.66 -13.34
N VAL A 378 15.14 19.98 -13.08
CA VAL A 378 13.98 20.60 -12.43
C VAL A 378 12.80 20.69 -13.40
N LYS A 379 11.62 20.27 -12.96
CA LYS A 379 10.37 20.57 -13.69
C LYS A 379 10.04 22.05 -13.46
N VAL A 380 10.13 22.84 -14.54
CA VAL A 380 10.09 24.31 -14.47
C VAL A 380 8.68 24.82 -14.17
N ALA A 381 8.54 25.73 -13.22
CA ALA A 381 7.30 26.48 -12.98
C ALA A 381 7.09 27.53 -14.08
N VAL A 382 5.83 27.82 -14.45
CA VAL A 382 5.52 28.64 -15.63
C VAL A 382 4.70 29.85 -15.23
N ALA A 383 5.10 31.04 -15.68
CA ALA A 383 4.36 32.27 -15.43
C ALA A 383 2.91 32.16 -15.89
N VAL A 384 2.00 32.81 -15.15
CA VAL A 384 0.60 32.93 -15.57
C VAL A 384 0.49 33.90 -16.75
N PRO A 385 -0.49 33.72 -17.67
CA PRO A 385 -0.72 34.64 -18.77
C PRO A 385 -0.97 36.08 -18.29
N ASN A 386 -0.43 37.06 -19.02
CA ASN A 386 -0.60 38.49 -18.71
C ASN A 386 -1.95 39.01 -19.23
N ARG A 387 -3.04 38.46 -18.70
CA ARG A 387 -4.45 38.83 -18.99
C ARG A 387 -5.34 38.46 -17.80
N SER A 388 -6.59 38.90 -17.77
CA SER A 388 -7.54 38.50 -16.72
C SER A 388 -7.74 36.97 -16.70
N PRO A 389 -7.97 36.36 -15.51
CA PRO A 389 -8.27 34.93 -15.39
C PRO A 389 -9.55 34.56 -16.15
N ASP A 390 -9.56 33.36 -16.75
CA ASP A 390 -10.75 32.80 -17.40
C ASP A 390 -11.77 32.29 -16.37
N ALA A 391 -11.28 31.85 -15.21
CA ALA A 391 -12.11 31.39 -14.11
C ALA A 391 -11.45 31.70 -12.77
N VAL A 392 -12.27 31.95 -11.77
CA VAL A 392 -11.85 32.13 -10.39
C VAL A 392 -12.78 31.32 -9.50
N LEU A 393 -12.24 30.38 -8.72
CA LEU A 393 -12.99 29.65 -7.70
C LEU A 393 -12.45 29.97 -6.32
N LYS A 394 -13.32 29.87 -5.31
CA LYS A 394 -13.04 30.26 -3.95
C LYS A 394 -13.47 29.16 -2.98
N ASP A 395 -12.63 28.90 -1.99
CA ASP A 395 -12.95 27.99 -0.89
C ASP A 395 -12.41 28.53 0.43
N THR A 396 -13.29 28.60 1.44
CA THR A 396 -12.90 28.97 2.80
C THR A 396 -12.39 27.73 3.52
N THR A 397 -11.12 27.75 3.91
CA THR A 397 -10.52 26.65 4.68
C THR A 397 -11.14 26.59 6.08
N SER A 398 -11.25 25.39 6.65
CA SER A 398 -11.63 25.26 8.06
C SER A 398 -10.54 25.81 8.99
N PRO A 399 -10.87 26.39 10.15
CA PRO A 399 -9.87 26.63 11.20
C PRO A 399 -9.12 25.35 11.62
N ASN A 400 -9.72 24.17 11.41
CA ASN A 400 -9.12 22.86 11.67
C ASN A 400 -8.54 22.20 10.42
N GLN A 401 -8.38 22.91 9.29
CA GLN A 401 -7.99 22.30 8.01
C GLN A 401 -6.63 21.60 8.12
N ALA A 402 -5.65 22.22 8.77
CA ALA A 402 -4.33 21.63 8.98
C ALA A 402 -4.38 20.39 9.90
N ALA A 403 -5.27 20.40 10.91
CA ALA A 403 -5.46 19.29 11.82
C ALA A 403 -6.07 18.06 11.13
N LEU A 404 -6.90 18.26 10.12
CA LEU A 404 -7.43 17.18 9.27
C LEU A 404 -6.41 16.72 8.23
N TYR A 405 -5.83 17.66 7.47
CA TYR A 405 -4.91 17.34 6.37
C TYR A 405 -3.67 16.56 6.83
N ARG A 406 -3.12 16.89 8.00
CA ARG A 406 -1.94 16.17 8.56
C ARG A 406 -2.17 14.67 8.75
N LEU A 407 -3.42 14.23 8.91
CA LEU A 407 -3.76 12.81 9.04
C LEU A 407 -3.41 12.02 7.77
N SER A 408 -3.24 12.71 6.62
CA SER A 408 -2.75 12.11 5.38
C SER A 408 -1.24 11.86 5.36
N GLY A 409 -0.46 12.25 6.38
CA GLY A 409 0.93 11.80 6.53
C GLY A 409 1.97 12.88 6.88
N ASP A 410 1.60 14.17 6.81
CA ASP A 410 2.50 15.28 7.18
C ASP A 410 2.25 15.73 8.62
N TRP A 411 2.97 15.11 9.54
CA TRP A 411 2.81 15.33 10.99
C TRP A 411 3.62 16.51 11.53
N ASN A 412 4.25 17.33 10.67
CA ASN A 412 5.13 18.41 11.12
C ASN A 412 4.43 19.34 12.15
N PRO A 413 5.01 19.54 13.35
CA PRO A 413 4.42 20.38 14.40
C PRO A 413 4.15 21.82 13.96
N LEU A 414 4.86 22.33 12.93
CA LEU A 414 4.64 23.65 12.33
C LEU A 414 3.17 23.94 11.98
N HIS A 415 2.39 22.89 11.70
CA HIS A 415 1.02 23.00 11.24
C HIS A 415 -0.04 22.85 12.34
N ILE A 416 0.37 22.64 13.61
CA ILE A 416 -0.59 22.44 14.70
C ILE A 416 -0.13 22.99 16.07
N ASP A 417 1.17 23.01 16.35
CA ASP A 417 1.73 23.46 17.63
C ASP A 417 2.13 24.95 17.53
N PRO A 418 1.46 25.86 18.28
CA PRO A 418 1.77 27.29 18.26
C PRO A 418 3.21 27.62 18.71
N ASN A 419 3.76 26.87 19.66
CA ASN A 419 5.12 27.11 20.14
C ASN A 419 6.15 26.79 19.05
N PHE A 420 5.95 25.68 18.35
CA PHE A 420 6.81 25.28 17.24
C PHE A 420 6.70 26.26 16.05
N ALA A 421 5.49 26.70 15.72
CA ALA A 421 5.27 27.72 14.70
C ALA A 421 5.99 29.03 15.04
N GLY A 422 5.90 29.48 16.29
CA GLY A 422 6.61 30.67 16.79
C GLY A 422 8.13 30.54 16.67
N LEU A 423 8.70 29.39 17.06
CA LEU A 423 10.14 29.11 16.89
C LEU A 423 10.59 29.11 15.42
N ALA A 424 9.71 28.72 14.50
CA ALA A 424 9.96 28.74 13.07
C ALA A 424 9.73 30.12 12.42
N GLY A 425 9.34 31.14 13.21
CA GLY A 425 9.14 32.51 12.74
C GLY A 425 7.75 32.83 12.20
N PHE A 426 6.73 32.04 12.56
CA PHE A 426 5.34 32.29 12.19
C PHE A 426 4.50 32.66 13.41
N ASP A 427 3.57 33.62 13.24
CA ASP A 427 2.72 34.10 14.34
C ASP A 427 1.80 33.03 14.94
N LYS A 428 1.42 32.03 14.13
CA LYS A 428 0.55 30.91 14.49
C LYS A 428 0.75 29.75 13.49
N PRO A 429 0.24 28.53 13.78
CA PRO A 429 0.36 27.41 12.87
C PRO A 429 -0.18 27.72 11.47
N ILE A 430 0.61 27.37 10.45
CA ILE A 430 0.26 27.59 9.05
C ILE A 430 -0.35 26.32 8.44
N LEU A 431 -1.21 26.47 7.44
CA LEU A 431 -1.72 25.38 6.64
C LEU A 431 -0.59 24.79 5.77
N HIS A 432 -0.60 23.48 5.58
CA HIS A 432 0.35 22.81 4.68
C HIS A 432 0.25 23.39 3.26
N GLY A 433 1.40 23.69 2.64
CA GLY A 433 1.43 24.12 1.24
C GLY A 433 0.75 23.10 0.31
N LEU A 434 1.00 21.81 0.56
CA LEU A 434 0.37 20.71 -0.19
C LEU A 434 -1.15 20.59 0.01
N CYS A 435 -1.69 21.11 1.12
CA CYS A 435 -3.14 21.23 1.29
C CYS A 435 -3.70 22.29 0.33
N THR A 436 -3.12 23.50 0.33
CA THR A 436 -3.47 24.58 -0.61
C THR A 436 -3.32 24.16 -2.07
N PHE A 437 -2.30 23.35 -2.36
CA PHE A 437 -2.07 22.71 -3.65
C PHE A 437 -3.22 21.78 -4.05
N GLY A 438 -3.69 20.93 -3.12
CA GLY A 438 -4.84 20.05 -3.32
C GLY A 438 -6.15 20.80 -3.57
N PHE A 439 -6.42 21.88 -2.82
CA PHE A 439 -7.57 22.77 -3.07
C PHE A 439 -7.54 23.33 -4.50
N SER A 440 -6.39 23.88 -4.90
CA SER A 440 -6.23 24.51 -6.22
C SER A 440 -6.33 23.49 -7.36
N ALA A 441 -5.79 22.28 -7.16
CA ALA A 441 -5.92 21.18 -8.11
C ALA A 441 -7.37 20.70 -8.25
N ARG A 442 -8.14 20.61 -7.15
CA ARG A 442 -9.58 20.29 -7.20
C ARG A 442 -10.33 21.36 -8.00
N HIS A 443 -10.07 22.64 -7.76
CA HIS A 443 -10.69 23.72 -8.54
C HIS A 443 -10.46 23.59 -10.04
N VAL A 444 -9.22 23.29 -10.46
CA VAL A 444 -8.90 23.08 -11.88
C VAL A 444 -9.61 21.85 -12.44
N LEU A 445 -9.58 20.73 -11.70
CA LEU A 445 -10.22 19.47 -12.08
C LEU A 445 -11.74 19.64 -12.25
N GLN A 446 -12.39 20.31 -11.30
CA GLN A 446 -13.82 20.62 -11.33
C GLN A 446 -14.16 21.55 -12.51
N LYS A 447 -13.37 22.61 -12.71
CA LYS A 447 -13.69 23.66 -13.69
C LYS A 447 -13.41 23.26 -15.14
N PHE A 448 -12.29 22.58 -15.39
CA PHE A 448 -11.77 22.35 -16.75
C PHE A 448 -11.74 20.88 -17.18
N ALA A 449 -12.00 19.96 -16.25
CA ALA A 449 -12.06 18.53 -16.52
C ALA A 449 -13.36 17.86 -16.04
N ASP A 450 -14.37 18.62 -15.60
CA ASP A 450 -15.66 18.11 -15.12
C ASP A 450 -15.53 16.98 -14.08
N ASN A 451 -14.54 17.11 -13.19
CA ASN A 451 -14.20 16.09 -12.20
C ASN A 451 -13.78 14.72 -12.78
N ASP A 452 -13.44 14.63 -14.07
CA ASP A 452 -12.86 13.44 -14.69
C ASP A 452 -11.37 13.32 -14.35
N VAL A 453 -11.08 12.42 -13.42
CA VAL A 453 -9.72 12.16 -12.93
C VAL A 453 -8.79 11.58 -14.00
N SER A 454 -9.34 10.92 -15.02
CA SER A 454 -8.55 10.31 -16.11
C SER A 454 -7.88 11.37 -16.99
N ARG A 455 -8.43 12.59 -17.00
CA ARG A 455 -7.89 13.72 -17.75
C ARG A 455 -6.76 14.42 -17.04
N PHE A 456 -6.54 14.18 -15.75
CA PHE A 456 -5.47 14.86 -15.01
C PHE A 456 -4.12 14.21 -15.29
N LYS A 457 -3.23 14.90 -16.02
CA LYS A 457 -1.92 14.35 -16.39
C LYS A 457 -0.82 14.79 -15.43
N ALA A 458 -0.68 16.09 -15.20
CA ALA A 458 0.40 16.62 -14.37
C ALA A 458 0.02 17.95 -13.73
N ILE A 459 0.71 18.30 -12.66
CA ILE A 459 0.58 19.59 -11.97
C ILE A 459 1.94 20.06 -11.47
N LYS A 460 2.19 21.37 -11.58
CA LYS A 460 3.35 22.07 -11.01
C LYS A 460 2.86 23.29 -10.25
N ALA A 461 3.50 23.62 -9.13
CA ALA A 461 3.34 24.93 -8.48
C ALA A 461 4.59 25.32 -7.67
N ARG A 462 4.76 26.63 -7.45
CA ARG A 462 5.71 27.19 -6.48
C ARG A 462 4.96 27.75 -5.28
N PHE A 463 5.36 27.35 -4.08
CA PHE A 463 4.87 27.90 -2.82
C PHE A 463 5.52 29.28 -2.59
N ALA A 464 4.71 30.26 -2.20
CA ALA A 464 5.14 31.65 -2.05
C ALA A 464 4.97 32.14 -0.60
N LYS A 465 3.76 32.57 -0.22
CA LYS A 465 3.42 33.00 1.14
C LYS A 465 2.66 31.92 1.91
N PRO A 466 2.72 31.91 3.26
CA PRO A 466 1.95 30.96 4.07
C PRO A 466 0.45 31.24 4.00
N VAL A 467 -0.34 30.20 4.22
CA VAL A 467 -1.80 30.26 4.43
C VAL A 467 -2.06 29.93 5.89
N TYR A 468 -3.01 30.60 6.53
CA TYR A 468 -3.49 30.25 7.86
C TYR A 468 -4.85 29.54 7.77
N PRO A 469 -5.06 28.43 8.50
CA PRO A 469 -6.36 27.76 8.55
C PRO A 469 -7.48 28.74 8.95
N GLY A 470 -8.60 28.70 8.22
CA GLY A 470 -9.71 29.65 8.35
C GLY A 470 -9.75 30.72 7.24
N GLN A 471 -8.65 30.97 6.53
CA GLN A 471 -8.62 31.92 5.42
C GLN A 471 -9.27 31.37 4.15
N THR A 472 -9.67 32.28 3.26
CA THR A 472 -10.31 31.95 1.99
C THR A 472 -9.29 31.92 0.86
N LEU A 473 -9.16 30.74 0.25
CA LEU A 473 -8.34 30.53 -0.94
C LEU A 473 -9.11 30.99 -2.17
N GLN A 474 -8.45 31.73 -3.05
CA GLN A 474 -8.96 32.14 -4.36
C GLN A 474 -8.03 31.61 -5.44
N THR A 475 -8.46 30.60 -6.19
CA THR A 475 -7.71 30.01 -7.31
C THR A 475 -8.11 30.69 -8.61
N GLU A 476 -7.19 31.46 -9.17
CA GLU A 476 -7.31 32.11 -10.48
C GLU A 476 -6.74 31.19 -11.54
N MET A 477 -7.45 30.99 -12.66
CA MET A 477 -7.13 29.99 -13.66
C MET A 477 -7.23 30.57 -15.08
N TRP A 478 -6.28 30.18 -15.94
CA TRP A 478 -6.20 30.55 -17.35
C TRP A 478 -6.04 29.30 -18.20
N LYS A 479 -6.90 29.12 -19.19
CA LYS A 479 -6.85 28.00 -20.12
C LYS A 479 -6.02 28.35 -21.36
N GLU A 480 -4.91 27.65 -21.56
CA GLU A 480 -4.06 27.74 -22.75
C GLU A 480 -3.96 26.36 -23.39
N GLY A 481 -4.90 26.07 -24.31
CA GLY A 481 -5.07 24.74 -24.90
C GLY A 481 -5.40 23.69 -23.84
N ASN A 482 -4.48 22.73 -23.66
CA ASN A 482 -4.60 21.63 -22.69
C ASN A 482 -3.94 21.92 -21.35
N ARG A 483 -3.22 23.05 -21.23
CA ARG A 483 -2.61 23.48 -19.98
C ARG A 483 -3.48 24.54 -19.32
N ILE A 484 -3.85 24.29 -18.08
CA ILE A 484 -4.53 25.28 -17.24
C ILE A 484 -3.48 25.91 -16.33
N HIS A 485 -3.07 27.14 -16.62
CA HIS A 485 -2.25 27.93 -15.71
C HIS A 485 -3.09 28.35 -14.52
N PHE A 486 -2.49 28.41 -13.33
CA PHE A 486 -3.18 28.90 -12.15
C PHE A 486 -2.24 29.62 -11.18
N GLN A 487 -2.85 30.47 -10.36
CA GLN A 487 -2.25 30.96 -9.13
C GLN A 487 -3.32 30.98 -8.03
N THR A 488 -2.87 30.90 -6.78
CA THR A 488 -3.79 30.91 -5.64
C THR A 488 -3.43 32.04 -4.71
N LYS A 489 -4.45 32.81 -4.32
CA LYS A 489 -4.34 33.94 -3.40
C LYS A 489 -5.13 33.69 -2.13
N ILE A 490 -4.81 34.44 -1.08
CA ILE A 490 -5.68 34.64 0.07
C ILE A 490 -6.62 35.79 -0.28
N GLN A 491 -7.93 35.57 -0.24
CA GLN A 491 -8.90 36.61 -0.60
C GLN A 491 -8.81 37.82 0.34
N GLU A 492 -8.57 37.57 1.62
CA GLU A 492 -8.56 38.60 2.66
C GLU A 492 -7.37 39.56 2.55
N THR A 493 -6.21 39.10 2.06
CA THR A 493 -4.97 39.90 2.00
C THR A 493 -4.49 40.20 0.58
N GLY A 494 -4.99 39.47 -0.42
CA GLY A 494 -4.50 39.51 -1.80
C GLY A 494 -3.15 38.81 -2.01
N ASP A 495 -2.58 38.21 -0.97
CA ASP A 495 -1.28 37.55 -1.03
C ASP A 495 -1.31 36.31 -1.93
N ILE A 496 -0.34 36.20 -2.83
CA ILE A 496 -0.13 35.00 -3.64
C ILE A 496 0.56 33.93 -2.78
N VAL A 497 -0.09 32.78 -2.65
CA VAL A 497 0.38 31.62 -1.86
C VAL A 497 0.85 30.46 -2.73
N LEU A 498 0.27 30.32 -3.93
CA LEU A 498 0.79 29.49 -5.01
C LEU A 498 0.98 30.35 -6.24
N SER A 499 2.20 30.33 -6.79
CA SER A 499 2.57 31.07 -7.98
C SER A 499 3.03 30.15 -9.10
N ASN A 500 2.94 30.65 -10.32
CA ASN A 500 3.49 29.99 -11.52
C ASN A 500 3.02 28.52 -11.67
N GLY A 501 1.76 28.28 -11.28
CA GLY A 501 1.18 26.96 -11.27
C GLY A 501 0.60 26.59 -12.63
N TYR A 502 0.60 25.30 -12.94
CA TYR A 502 -0.16 24.79 -14.07
C TYR A 502 -0.63 23.35 -13.81
N VAL A 503 -1.72 22.97 -14.48
CA VAL A 503 -2.18 21.58 -14.62
C VAL A 503 -2.22 21.24 -16.10
N ASP A 504 -1.58 20.15 -16.49
CA ASP A 504 -1.74 19.58 -17.82
C ASP A 504 -2.91 18.60 -17.81
N LEU A 505 -3.87 18.83 -18.70
CA LEU A 505 -5.00 17.96 -18.92
C LEU A 505 -4.83 17.17 -20.22
N VAL A 506 -5.30 15.92 -20.23
CA VAL A 506 -5.46 15.16 -21.46
C VAL A 506 -6.71 15.71 -22.19
N PRO A 507 -6.60 16.07 -23.48
CA PRO A 507 -7.77 16.47 -24.25
C PRO A 507 -8.72 15.30 -24.41
N THR A 508 -10.00 15.59 -24.52
CA THR A 508 -11.06 14.59 -24.72
C THR A 508 -10.81 13.75 -25.99
N SER A 509 -10.11 14.30 -26.98
CA SER A 509 -9.69 13.62 -28.21
C SER A 509 -8.52 12.65 -28.04
N ASP A 510 -7.59 12.88 -27.11
CA ASP A 510 -6.41 12.00 -26.93
C ASP A 510 -6.70 10.81 -26.02
N MET A 511 -7.77 10.87 -25.22
CA MET A 511 -8.36 9.70 -24.56
C MET A 511 -8.83 8.66 -25.59
N LEU A 512 -9.28 9.10 -26.77
CA LEU A 512 -9.58 8.23 -27.91
C LEU A 512 -8.32 7.75 -28.66
N ALA A 513 -7.17 8.40 -28.45
CA ALA A 513 -5.91 8.14 -29.20
C ALA A 513 -4.90 7.24 -28.46
N LYS A 514 -5.17 6.81 -27.22
CA LYS A 514 -4.35 5.82 -26.49
C LYS A 514 -4.79 4.36 -26.68
N THR A 515 -5.69 4.12 -27.62
CA THR A 515 -6.00 2.80 -28.17
C THR A 515 -5.16 2.63 -29.44
N PRO A 516 -4.56 1.45 -29.74
CA PRO A 516 -3.70 1.28 -30.91
C PRO A 516 -4.47 1.69 -32.17
N SER A 517 -4.06 2.81 -32.77
CA SER A 517 -4.69 3.30 -33.99
C SER A 517 -4.29 2.41 -35.16
N GLN A 518 -5.16 1.48 -35.52
CA GLN A 518 -5.33 1.04 -36.90
C GLN A 518 -6.81 1.15 -37.29
N GLY A 519 -7.14 2.23 -38.01
CA GLY A 519 -8.24 2.28 -38.96
C GLY A 519 -9.63 2.65 -38.42
N GLY A 520 -9.99 3.94 -38.42
CA GLY A 520 -11.37 4.41 -38.60
C GLY A 520 -12.48 3.75 -37.76
N GLU A 521 -12.23 3.40 -36.50
CA GLU A 521 -13.14 2.57 -35.71
C GLU A 521 -14.35 3.34 -35.14
N LEU A 522 -15.47 2.60 -35.10
CA LEU A 522 -16.76 2.98 -34.50
C LEU A 522 -16.62 3.15 -32.98
N GLN A 523 -17.34 4.09 -32.37
CA GLN A 523 -17.29 4.33 -30.92
C GLN A 523 -17.77 3.12 -30.13
N SER A 524 -18.73 2.37 -30.67
CA SER A 524 -19.23 1.11 -30.12
C SER A 524 -18.14 0.05 -29.92
N THR A 525 -17.07 0.04 -30.71
CA THR A 525 -15.94 -0.91 -30.55
C THR A 525 -15.38 -0.88 -29.14
N LEU A 526 -15.13 0.32 -28.59
CA LEU A 526 -14.57 0.49 -27.24
C LEU A 526 -15.48 -0.09 -26.17
N VAL A 527 -16.80 0.03 -26.34
CA VAL A 527 -17.79 -0.50 -25.40
C VAL A 527 -17.77 -2.03 -25.43
N PHE A 528 -17.74 -2.65 -26.61
CA PHE A 528 -17.68 -4.12 -26.71
C PHE A 528 -16.38 -4.68 -26.14
N GLU A 529 -15.24 -4.02 -26.34
CA GLU A 529 -13.97 -4.40 -25.72
C GLU A 529 -14.01 -4.30 -24.20
N GLU A 530 -14.60 -3.24 -23.64
CA GLU A 530 -14.76 -3.06 -22.20
C GLU A 530 -15.70 -4.12 -21.59
N ILE A 531 -16.83 -4.44 -22.25
CA ILE A 531 -17.70 -5.55 -21.86
C ILE A 531 -16.90 -6.86 -21.84
N GLY A 532 -16.09 -7.12 -22.88
CA GLY A 532 -15.21 -8.28 -22.95
C GLY A 532 -14.19 -8.35 -21.82
N ARG A 533 -13.62 -7.22 -21.43
CA ARG A 533 -12.67 -7.11 -20.29
C ARG A 533 -13.36 -7.49 -18.98
N ARG A 534 -14.53 -6.91 -18.69
CA ARG A 534 -15.28 -7.14 -17.43
C ARG A 534 -15.82 -8.56 -17.30
N LEU A 535 -16.20 -9.19 -18.41
CA LEU A 535 -16.62 -10.59 -18.40
C LEU A 535 -15.51 -11.55 -17.90
N LYS A 536 -14.23 -11.16 -17.90
CA LYS A 536 -13.17 -11.98 -17.30
C LYS A 536 -13.34 -12.14 -15.79
N ASP A 537 -13.88 -11.12 -15.12
CA ASP A 537 -13.99 -11.08 -13.66
C ASP A 537 -15.32 -11.66 -13.16
N VAL A 538 -16.44 -11.28 -13.79
CA VAL A 538 -17.80 -11.64 -13.34
C VAL A 538 -18.52 -12.63 -14.26
N GLY A 539 -17.91 -13.01 -15.38
CA GLY A 539 -18.63 -13.61 -16.50
C GLY A 539 -19.19 -15.02 -16.25
N LYS A 540 -18.64 -15.81 -15.31
CA LYS A 540 -19.24 -17.10 -14.92
C LYS A 540 -20.64 -16.95 -14.31
N GLU A 541 -20.85 -15.93 -13.49
CA GLU A 541 -22.16 -15.67 -12.88
C GLU A 541 -23.15 -15.12 -13.90
N VAL A 542 -22.68 -14.19 -14.74
CA VAL A 542 -23.47 -13.56 -15.79
C VAL A 542 -23.90 -14.59 -16.83
N ALA A 543 -22.99 -15.46 -17.29
CA ALA A 543 -23.29 -16.54 -18.23
C ALA A 543 -24.33 -17.52 -17.67
N LYS A 544 -24.19 -17.93 -16.40
CA LYS A 544 -25.16 -18.81 -15.73
C LYS A 544 -26.55 -18.20 -15.65
N LYS A 545 -26.63 -16.89 -15.39
CA LYS A 545 -27.92 -16.18 -15.28
C LYS A 545 -28.54 -15.91 -16.65
N VAL A 546 -27.77 -15.48 -17.64
CA VAL A 546 -28.31 -15.07 -18.96
C VAL A 546 -28.54 -16.28 -19.87
N ASN A 547 -27.51 -17.11 -20.08
CA ASN A 547 -27.50 -18.31 -20.93
C ASN A 547 -28.01 -18.07 -22.36
N ALA A 548 -27.47 -17.05 -23.05
CA ALA A 548 -27.87 -16.65 -24.40
C ALA A 548 -26.71 -16.04 -25.20
N VAL A 549 -26.85 -15.99 -26.53
CA VAL A 549 -25.92 -15.35 -27.47
C VAL A 549 -26.61 -14.14 -28.11
N PHE A 550 -25.96 -12.98 -28.03
CA PHE A 550 -26.48 -11.72 -28.57
C PHE A 550 -25.56 -11.23 -29.69
N GLU A 551 -26.11 -11.02 -30.87
CA GLU A 551 -25.41 -10.42 -32.00
C GLU A 551 -25.84 -8.96 -32.16
N TRP A 552 -24.90 -8.09 -32.46
CA TRP A 552 -25.11 -6.65 -32.63
C TRP A 552 -24.62 -6.24 -34.00
N HIS A 553 -25.48 -5.57 -34.78
CA HIS A 553 -25.16 -4.95 -36.05
C HIS A 553 -25.12 -3.45 -35.84
N ILE A 554 -23.91 -2.91 -35.79
CA ILE A 554 -23.72 -1.47 -35.66
C ILE A 554 -23.70 -0.86 -37.04
N THR A 555 -24.59 0.10 -37.28
CA THR A 555 -24.67 0.82 -38.55
C THR A 555 -23.98 2.18 -38.49
N LYS A 556 -23.46 2.63 -39.63
CA LYS A 556 -22.96 3.99 -39.84
C LYS A 556 -23.42 4.44 -41.22
N ASP A 557 -24.00 5.62 -41.31
CA ASP A 557 -24.59 6.14 -42.57
C ASP A 557 -25.63 5.21 -43.23
N GLY A 558 -26.29 4.35 -42.43
CA GLY A 558 -27.33 3.42 -42.88
C GLY A 558 -26.85 2.00 -43.21
N ASP A 559 -25.54 1.80 -43.40
CA ASP A 559 -24.94 0.50 -43.69
C ASP A 559 -24.37 -0.18 -42.44
N ILE A 560 -24.35 -1.52 -42.41
CA ILE A 560 -23.73 -2.26 -41.30
C ILE A 560 -22.21 -2.07 -41.37
N ALA A 561 -21.68 -1.27 -40.46
CA ALA A 561 -20.26 -0.94 -40.37
C ALA A 561 -19.49 -1.96 -39.51
N SER A 562 -20.13 -2.59 -38.52
CA SER A 562 -19.54 -3.71 -37.79
C SER A 562 -20.57 -4.68 -37.22
N LYS A 563 -20.10 -5.89 -36.92
CA LYS A 563 -20.85 -6.90 -36.17
C LYS A 563 -20.07 -7.30 -34.93
N TRP A 564 -20.79 -7.49 -33.83
CA TRP A 564 -20.24 -7.94 -32.56
C TRP A 564 -21.09 -9.03 -31.95
N THR A 565 -20.46 -9.96 -31.25
CA THR A 565 -21.16 -11.04 -30.56
C THR A 565 -20.78 -11.06 -29.09
N ILE A 566 -21.79 -11.10 -28.22
CA ILE A 566 -21.68 -11.40 -26.80
C ILE A 566 -22.25 -12.81 -26.58
N ASP A 567 -21.37 -13.79 -26.41
CA ASP A 567 -21.73 -15.18 -26.14
C ASP A 567 -21.68 -15.45 -24.65
N LEU A 568 -22.84 -15.63 -24.03
CA LEU A 568 -23.01 -15.94 -22.61
C LEU A 568 -23.55 -17.37 -22.40
N LYS A 569 -23.40 -18.26 -23.39
CA LYS A 569 -23.76 -19.69 -23.25
C LYS A 569 -22.57 -20.56 -22.81
N THR A 570 -21.34 -20.14 -23.10
CA THR A 570 -20.15 -20.98 -22.90
C THR A 570 -19.20 -20.42 -21.83
N GLY A 571 -18.70 -21.29 -20.95
CA GLY A 571 -17.64 -20.96 -19.99
C GLY A 571 -17.94 -19.76 -19.09
N SER A 572 -17.08 -18.74 -19.13
CA SER A 572 -17.23 -17.46 -18.44
C SER A 572 -17.89 -16.38 -19.32
N GLY A 573 -18.42 -16.73 -20.49
CA GLY A 573 -18.84 -15.78 -21.50
C GLY A 573 -17.67 -15.10 -22.23
N GLN A 574 -17.92 -14.63 -23.44
CA GLN A 574 -16.94 -13.98 -24.31
C GLN A 574 -17.59 -12.89 -25.17
N VAL A 575 -16.83 -11.84 -25.47
CA VAL A 575 -17.16 -10.86 -26.52
C VAL A 575 -16.14 -10.94 -27.63
N TYR A 576 -16.59 -10.92 -28.87
CA TYR A 576 -15.72 -10.89 -30.04
C TYR A 576 -16.37 -10.14 -31.20
N GLN A 577 -15.52 -9.54 -32.03
CA GLN A 577 -15.94 -8.91 -33.28
C GLN A 577 -16.23 -10.00 -34.32
N GLY A 578 -17.32 -9.81 -35.06
CA GLY A 578 -17.85 -10.75 -36.03
C GLY A 578 -19.23 -11.32 -35.67
N PRO A 579 -19.88 -11.99 -36.63
CA PRO A 579 -21.16 -12.66 -36.39
C PRO A 579 -21.01 -13.82 -35.41
N ALA A 580 -22.12 -14.23 -34.82
CA ALA A 580 -22.12 -15.31 -33.84
C ALA A 580 -21.63 -16.61 -34.47
N LYS A 581 -20.69 -17.28 -33.80
CA LYS A 581 -20.13 -18.58 -34.23
C LYS A 581 -21.19 -19.71 -34.21
N SER A 582 -22.28 -19.50 -33.47
CA SER A 582 -23.48 -20.32 -33.41
C SER A 582 -24.71 -19.43 -33.65
N SER A 583 -25.92 -19.98 -33.72
CA SER A 583 -27.12 -19.15 -33.90
C SER A 583 -27.31 -18.16 -32.75
N ALA A 584 -27.40 -16.87 -33.07
CA ALA A 584 -27.75 -15.83 -32.10
C ALA A 584 -29.19 -16.01 -31.60
N ASP A 585 -29.40 -15.88 -30.29
CA ASP A 585 -30.75 -15.92 -29.70
C ASP A 585 -31.47 -14.58 -29.89
N VAL A 586 -30.72 -13.48 -29.95
CA VAL A 586 -31.19 -12.14 -30.26
C VAL A 586 -30.19 -11.40 -31.14
N THR A 587 -30.68 -10.69 -32.15
CA THR A 587 -29.88 -9.77 -32.97
C THR A 587 -30.41 -8.35 -32.82
N PHE A 588 -29.53 -7.42 -32.48
CA PHE A 588 -29.81 -5.98 -32.42
C PHE A 588 -29.25 -5.27 -33.64
N THR A 589 -29.92 -4.23 -34.09
CA THR A 589 -29.44 -3.33 -35.16
C THR A 589 -29.76 -1.89 -34.79
N LEU A 590 -28.74 -1.03 -34.76
CA LEU A 590 -28.84 0.39 -34.45
C LEU A 590 -27.58 1.12 -34.93
N SER A 591 -27.64 2.45 -35.07
CA SER A 591 -26.47 3.25 -35.43
C SER A 591 -25.44 3.29 -34.30
N ASP A 592 -24.19 3.58 -34.66
CA ASP A 592 -23.11 3.81 -33.69
C ASP A 592 -23.49 4.94 -32.71
N GLU A 593 -24.10 6.02 -33.20
CA GLU A 593 -24.55 7.13 -32.34
C GLU A 593 -25.66 6.69 -31.37
N ASP A 594 -26.69 5.98 -31.86
CA ASP A 594 -27.82 5.54 -31.04
C ASP A 594 -27.38 4.50 -30.00
N PHE A 595 -26.42 3.65 -30.35
CA PHE A 595 -25.80 2.71 -29.41
C PHE A 595 -25.11 3.46 -28.28
N MET A 596 -24.36 4.51 -28.59
CA MET A 596 -23.71 5.33 -27.58
C MET A 596 -24.71 6.10 -26.71
N GLU A 597 -25.81 6.63 -27.28
CA GLU A 597 -26.86 7.26 -26.48
C GLU A 597 -27.54 6.28 -25.51
N VAL A 598 -27.72 5.02 -25.93
CA VAL A 598 -28.24 3.94 -25.08
C VAL A 598 -27.28 3.62 -23.94
N VAL A 599 -25.99 3.45 -24.25
CA VAL A 599 -24.95 3.14 -23.26
C VAL A 599 -24.79 4.27 -22.24
N LEU A 600 -24.82 5.53 -22.70
CA LEU A 600 -24.74 6.71 -21.85
C LEU A 600 -26.04 7.02 -21.07
N GLY A 601 -27.09 6.19 -21.22
CA GLY A 601 -28.38 6.38 -20.57
C GLY A 601 -29.17 7.60 -21.06
N LYS A 602 -28.77 8.23 -22.17
CA LYS A 602 -29.45 9.38 -22.79
C LYS A 602 -30.65 8.94 -23.62
N LEU A 603 -30.61 7.73 -24.16
CA LEU A 603 -31.69 7.11 -24.92
C LEU A 603 -32.16 5.84 -24.22
N ASP A 604 -33.43 5.81 -23.83
CA ASP A 604 -34.03 4.61 -23.27
C ASP A 604 -34.15 3.51 -24.35
N PRO A 605 -33.66 2.27 -24.11
CA PRO A 605 -33.68 1.20 -25.12
C PRO A 605 -35.09 0.81 -25.59
N GLN A 606 -36.10 0.89 -24.72
CA GLN A 606 -37.48 0.58 -25.11
C GLN A 606 -38.04 1.67 -26.00
N LYS A 607 -37.78 2.95 -25.69
CA LYS A 607 -38.13 4.07 -26.58
C LYS A 607 -37.39 3.99 -27.91
N ALA A 608 -36.11 3.62 -27.92
CA ALA A 608 -35.35 3.40 -29.15
C ALA A 608 -35.98 2.29 -30.01
N PHE A 609 -36.46 1.21 -29.37
CA PHE A 609 -37.14 0.12 -30.05
C PHE A 609 -38.46 0.57 -30.69
N PHE A 610 -39.35 1.23 -29.91
CA PHE A 610 -40.65 1.68 -30.40
C PHE A 610 -40.56 2.79 -31.46
N SER A 611 -39.50 3.60 -31.44
CA SER A 611 -39.24 4.62 -32.47
C SER A 611 -38.56 4.07 -33.73
N GLY A 612 -38.18 2.79 -33.74
CA GLY A 612 -37.49 2.13 -34.86
C GLY A 612 -35.98 2.42 -34.96
N ARG A 613 -35.43 3.19 -34.02
CA ARG A 613 -33.99 3.52 -33.88
C ARG A 613 -33.15 2.31 -33.46
N LEU A 614 -33.72 1.45 -32.61
CA LEU A 614 -33.19 0.13 -32.28
C LEU A 614 -34.11 -0.93 -32.90
N LYS A 615 -33.57 -1.83 -33.72
CA LYS A 615 -34.28 -3.04 -34.17
C LYS A 615 -33.76 -4.23 -33.39
N ALA A 616 -34.65 -5.11 -32.96
CA ALA A 616 -34.30 -6.36 -32.30
C ALA A 616 -35.08 -7.51 -32.95
N ARG A 617 -34.41 -8.62 -33.23
CA ARG A 617 -34.98 -9.86 -33.79
C ARG A 617 -34.58 -11.05 -32.93
N GLY A 618 -35.42 -12.08 -32.87
CA GLY A 618 -35.20 -13.26 -32.02
C GLY A 618 -36.02 -13.19 -30.73
N ASN A 619 -35.51 -13.79 -29.65
CA ASN A 619 -36.23 -13.87 -28.38
C ASN A 619 -36.08 -12.57 -27.55
N ILE A 620 -36.99 -11.63 -27.76
CA ILE A 620 -36.98 -10.31 -27.13
C ILE A 620 -37.04 -10.38 -25.58
N MET A 621 -37.55 -11.45 -24.98
CA MET A 621 -37.50 -11.58 -23.52
C MET A 621 -36.06 -11.72 -22.99
N LEU A 622 -35.15 -12.27 -23.80
CA LEU A 622 -33.72 -12.36 -23.44
C LEU A 622 -33.03 -11.00 -23.50
N SER A 623 -33.50 -10.04 -24.30
CA SER A 623 -32.94 -8.68 -24.30
C SER A 623 -33.24 -7.93 -23.01
N GLN A 624 -34.43 -8.12 -22.44
CA GLN A 624 -34.79 -7.54 -21.13
C GLN A 624 -33.94 -8.15 -20.01
N LYS A 625 -33.69 -9.46 -20.08
CA LYS A 625 -32.84 -10.18 -19.12
C LYS A 625 -31.39 -9.70 -19.19
N LEU A 626 -30.86 -9.48 -20.39
CA LEU A 626 -29.55 -8.87 -20.60
C LEU A 626 -29.51 -7.46 -20.02
N GLN A 627 -30.54 -6.64 -20.25
CA GLN A 627 -30.62 -5.27 -19.73
C GLN A 627 -30.67 -5.23 -18.19
N MET A 628 -31.46 -6.09 -17.54
CA MET A 628 -31.54 -6.19 -16.08
C MET A 628 -30.22 -6.62 -15.47
N ILE A 629 -29.57 -7.62 -16.05
CA ILE A 629 -28.29 -8.14 -15.53
C ILE A 629 -27.16 -7.16 -15.83
N LEU A 630 -27.12 -6.55 -17.02
CA LEU A 630 -26.21 -5.45 -17.24
C LEU A 630 -26.46 -4.38 -16.18
N LYS A 631 -27.68 -3.91 -15.93
CA LYS A 631 -28.00 -2.93 -14.86
C LYS A 631 -27.61 -3.37 -13.43
N ASP A 632 -27.74 -4.65 -13.09
CA ASP A 632 -27.32 -5.19 -11.79
C ASP A 632 -25.79 -5.28 -11.66
N TYR A 633 -25.09 -5.45 -12.79
CA TYR A 633 -23.62 -5.49 -12.89
C TYR A 633 -23.03 -4.21 -13.53
N ALA A 634 -23.85 -3.17 -13.71
CA ALA A 634 -23.54 -1.90 -14.36
C ALA A 634 -24.11 -0.71 -13.58
N LYS A 635 -23.37 0.20 -12.97
CA LYS A 635 -21.91 0.40 -12.84
C LYS A 635 -21.06 0.23 -14.11
N LEU A 636 -21.65 0.25 -15.31
CA LEU A 636 -20.94 0.38 -16.60
C LEU A 636 -20.79 1.86 -16.87
#